data_AF-A0A1X1VRY1-F1
#
_entry.id   AF-A0A1X1VRY1-F1
#
_cell.length_a   1.000
_cell.length_b   1.000
_cell.length_c   1.000
_cell.angle_alpha   90.00
_cell.angle_beta   90.00
_cell.angle_gamma   90.00
#
_symmetry.space_group_name_H-M   'P 1'
#
loop_
_entity.id
_entity.type
_entity.pdbx_description
1 polymer ?
#
loop_
_entity_poly.entity_id
_entity_poly.type
_entity_poly.pdbx_seq_one_letter_code
_entity_poly.pdbx_strand_id
1 'polypeptide(L)'
;MPAPDIFNFDDSNLATYDPKKINRVLSEQPALYINHLRIARSIAGWADRLDADATTSGAEFQRGYAKALREIAAHLRQADYVEGGPMIVEH
;
A
#
# COMPACT_ATOMS: atom_id res chain seq x y z
N MET A 1 0.23 15.34 -19.73
CA MET A 1 1.43 14.89 -18.99
C MET A 1 1.22 13.44 -18.59
N PRO A 2 2.26 12.59 -18.61
CA PRO A 2 2.14 11.24 -18.05
C PRO A 2 1.77 11.33 -16.56
N ALA A 3 0.97 10.39 -16.08
CA ALA A 3 0.69 10.29 -14.65
C ALA A 3 2.02 10.07 -13.89
N PRO A 4 2.20 10.69 -12.71
CA PRO A 4 3.35 10.39 -11.87
C PRO A 4 3.47 8.88 -11.64
N ASP A 5 4.69 8.38 -11.69
CA ASP A 5 5.02 6.95 -11.54
C ASP A 5 4.46 6.33 -10.26
N ILE A 6 4.21 7.14 -9.25
CA ILE A 6 3.66 6.75 -7.96
C ILE A 6 2.25 6.15 -8.04
N PHE A 7 1.52 6.45 -9.13
CA PHE A 7 0.22 5.86 -9.44
C PHE A 7 0.34 4.53 -10.22
N ASN A 8 1.54 4.18 -10.66
CA ASN A 8 1.80 2.94 -11.40
C ASN A 8 2.09 1.80 -10.40
N PHE A 9 1.02 1.23 -9.85
CA PHE A 9 1.07 0.01 -9.06
C PHE A 9 0.00 -0.96 -9.55
N ASP A 10 0.23 -2.26 -9.35
CA ASP A 10 -0.76 -3.29 -9.65
C ASP A 10 -1.95 -3.16 -8.70
N ASP A 11 -3.12 -2.81 -9.25
CA ASP A 11 -4.39 -2.71 -8.55
C ASP A 11 -5.24 -3.99 -8.66
N SER A 12 -4.84 -4.96 -9.49
CA SER A 12 -5.62 -6.18 -9.76
C SER A 12 -5.79 -7.08 -8.54
N ASN A 13 -4.89 -6.95 -7.56
CA ASN A 13 -4.87 -7.73 -6.32
C ASN A 13 -5.29 -6.92 -5.09
N LEU A 14 -5.87 -5.73 -5.28
CA LEU A 14 -6.37 -4.90 -4.18
C LEU A 14 -7.83 -5.29 -3.86
N ALA A 15 -8.05 -5.83 -2.66
CA ALA A 15 -9.32 -6.44 -2.26
C ALA A 15 -10.55 -5.51 -2.32
N THR A 16 -10.37 -4.21 -2.11
CA THR A 16 -11.43 -3.20 -1.96
C THR A 16 -11.14 -1.93 -2.75
N TYR A 17 -10.31 -2.01 -3.80
CA TYR A 17 -9.97 -0.85 -4.61
C TYR A 17 -11.19 -0.29 -5.35
N ASP A 18 -11.50 0.99 -5.10
CA ASP A 18 -12.56 1.74 -5.77
C ASP A 18 -11.99 3.02 -6.39
N PRO A 19 -11.91 3.11 -7.73
CA PRO A 19 -11.44 4.31 -8.42
C PRO A 19 -12.21 5.58 -8.06
N LYS A 20 -13.51 5.49 -7.71
CA LYS A 20 -14.30 6.66 -7.29
C LYS A 20 -13.85 7.17 -5.92
N LYS A 21 -13.64 6.25 -4.97
CA LYS A 21 -13.03 6.56 -3.67
C LYS A 21 -11.67 7.22 -3.85
N ILE A 22 -10.80 6.66 -4.70
CA ILE A 22 -9.46 7.22 -4.92
C ILE A 22 -9.51 8.62 -5.53
N ASN A 23 -10.35 8.84 -6.54
CA ASN A 23 -10.52 10.18 -7.13
C ASN A 23 -11.02 11.20 -6.11
N ARG A 24 -11.96 10.80 -5.24
CA ARG A 24 -12.45 11.65 -4.15
C ARG A 24 -11.31 11.99 -3.18
N VAL A 25 -10.57 11.00 -2.72
CA VAL A 25 -9.44 11.18 -1.79
C VAL A 25 -8.35 12.05 -2.41
N LEU A 26 -8.05 11.90 -3.71
CA LEU A 26 -7.10 12.77 -4.41
C LEU A 26 -7.57 14.23 -4.49
N SER A 27 -8.87 14.47 -4.51
CA SER A 27 -9.43 15.82 -4.48
C SER A 27 -9.48 16.41 -3.07
N GLU A 28 -9.82 15.60 -2.06
CA GLU A 28 -10.06 16.07 -0.69
C GLU A 28 -8.78 16.08 0.17
N GLN A 29 -7.92 15.08 0.01
CA GLN A 29 -6.75 14.82 0.85
C GLN A 29 -5.50 14.49 0.00
N PRO A 30 -5.12 15.32 -1.00
CA PRO A 30 -4.08 14.98 -1.97
C PRO A 30 -2.71 14.70 -1.34
N ALA A 31 -2.27 15.55 -0.40
CA ALA A 31 -0.97 15.42 0.23
C ALA A 31 -0.85 14.13 1.06
N LEU A 32 -1.90 13.80 1.81
CA LEU A 32 -1.94 12.58 2.64
C LEU A 32 -1.89 11.33 1.76
N TYR A 33 -2.74 11.29 0.72
CA TYR A 33 -2.78 10.10 -0.13
C TYR A 33 -1.51 9.93 -0.97
N ILE A 34 -0.92 11.01 -1.49
CA ILE A 34 0.40 10.95 -2.14
C ILE A 34 1.45 10.39 -1.17
N ASN A 35 1.42 10.82 0.10
CA ASN A 35 2.32 10.28 1.12
C ASN A 35 2.09 8.78 1.36
N HIS A 36 0.84 8.32 1.42
CA HIS A 36 0.52 6.89 1.52
C HIS A 36 1.08 6.09 0.35
N LEU A 37 0.97 6.60 -0.88
CA LEU A 37 1.54 5.91 -2.05
C LEU A 37 3.07 5.82 -1.98
N ARG A 38 3.75 6.86 -1.45
CA ARG A 38 5.22 6.84 -1.25
C ARG A 38 5.62 5.78 -0.23
N ILE A 39 4.90 5.73 0.89
CA ILE A 39 5.13 4.76 1.96
C ILE A 39 4.85 3.34 1.46
N ALA A 40 3.73 3.12 0.77
CA ALA A 40 3.37 1.83 0.19
C ALA A 40 4.44 1.31 -0.76
N ARG A 41 5.00 2.17 -1.62
CA ARG A 41 6.12 1.82 -2.50
C ARG A 41 7.36 1.40 -1.71
N SER A 42 7.71 2.14 -0.66
CA SER A 42 8.87 1.81 0.20
C SER A 42 8.69 0.46 0.91
N ILE A 43 7.51 0.23 1.49
CA ILE A 43 7.14 -1.02 2.18
C ILE A 43 7.15 -2.22 1.22
N ALA A 44 6.59 -2.05 0.01
CA ALA A 44 6.63 -3.10 -1.01
C ALA A 44 8.07 -3.47 -1.38
N GLY A 45 8.94 -2.48 -1.61
CA GLY A 45 10.35 -2.73 -1.87
C GLY A 45 11.10 -3.38 -0.70
N TRP A 46 10.62 -3.23 0.54
CA TRP A 46 11.15 -3.97 1.68
C TRP A 46 10.71 -5.45 1.65
N ALA A 47 9.44 -5.72 1.37
CA ALA A 47 8.95 -7.09 1.18
C ALA A 47 9.73 -7.83 0.08
N ASP A 48 10.02 -7.15 -1.03
CA ASP A 48 10.77 -7.72 -2.15
C ASP A 48 12.21 -8.06 -1.76
N ARG A 49 12.87 -7.22 -0.94
CA ARG A 49 14.21 -7.52 -0.40
C ARG A 49 14.19 -8.72 0.56
N LEU A 50 13.16 -8.82 1.40
CA LEU A 50 13.01 -9.96 2.31
C LEU A 50 12.85 -11.29 1.57
N ASP A 51 12.12 -11.27 0.45
CA ASP A 51 11.99 -12.47 -0.41
C ASP A 51 13.31 -12.81 -1.11
N ALA A 52 14.09 -11.81 -1.53
CA ALA A 52 15.40 -12.01 -2.16
C ALA A 52 16.47 -12.55 -1.18
N ASP A 53 16.43 -12.08 0.08
CA ASP A 53 17.40 -12.44 1.12
C ASP A 53 16.98 -13.69 1.93
N ALA A 54 15.89 -14.37 1.53
CA ALA A 54 15.32 -15.47 2.30
C ALA A 54 16.28 -16.67 2.37
N THR A 55 16.91 -16.88 3.54
CA THR A 55 17.73 -18.06 3.81
C THR A 55 16.84 -19.25 4.20
N THR A 56 17.34 -20.49 4.03
CA THR A 56 16.57 -21.72 4.32
C THR A 56 16.08 -21.79 5.78
N SER A 57 16.78 -21.13 6.72
CA SER A 57 16.34 -21.00 8.12
C SER A 57 15.41 -19.80 8.28
N GLY A 58 14.22 -20.01 8.84
CA GLY A 58 13.25 -18.93 9.09
C GLY A 58 12.46 -18.48 7.85
N ALA A 59 12.56 -19.20 6.72
CA ALA A 59 11.90 -18.83 5.48
C ALA A 59 10.37 -18.69 5.59
N GLU A 60 9.71 -19.49 6.45
CA GLU A 60 8.27 -19.37 6.68
C GLU A 60 7.91 -18.06 7.40
N PHE A 61 8.66 -17.73 8.45
CA PHE A 61 8.49 -16.46 9.15
C PHE A 61 8.73 -15.26 8.22
N GLN A 62 9.80 -15.30 7.42
CA GLN A 62 10.11 -14.25 6.46
C GLN A 62 9.01 -14.08 5.41
N ARG A 63 8.46 -15.18 4.86
CA ARG A 63 7.32 -15.13 3.94
C ARG A 63 6.07 -14.54 4.60
N GLY A 64 5.77 -14.93 5.83
CA GLY A 64 4.67 -14.37 6.60
C GLY A 64 4.84 -12.87 6.84
N TYR A 65 6.06 -12.44 7.16
CA TYR A 65 6.38 -11.03 7.37
C TYR A 65 6.30 -10.21 6.07
N ALA A 66 6.88 -10.71 4.97
CA ALA A 66 6.76 -10.08 3.66
C ALA A 66 5.30 -9.96 3.21
N LYS A 67 4.47 -10.99 3.46
CA LYS A 67 3.03 -10.93 3.22
C LYS A 67 2.36 -9.80 4.02
N ALA A 68 2.63 -9.70 5.32
CA ALA A 68 2.07 -8.64 6.15
C ALA A 68 2.46 -7.24 5.66
N LEU A 69 3.70 -7.04 5.22
CA LEU A 69 4.14 -5.78 4.63
C LEU A 69 3.37 -5.45 3.34
N ARG A 70 3.11 -6.45 2.49
CA ARG A 70 2.32 -6.26 1.26
C ARG A 70 0.86 -5.90 1.57
N GLU A 71 0.25 -6.49 2.59
CA GLU A 71 -1.10 -6.12 3.04
C GLU A 71 -1.16 -4.66 3.51
N ILE A 72 -0.17 -4.19 4.28
CA ILE A 72 -0.10 -2.78 4.71
C ILE A 72 0.05 -1.85 3.50
N ALA A 73 0.92 -2.20 2.54
CA ALA A 73 1.07 -1.44 1.30
C ALA A 73 -0.22 -1.40 0.47
N ALA A 74 -0.99 -2.49 0.45
CA ALA A 74 -2.30 -2.55 -0.20
C ALA A 74 -3.30 -1.60 0.46
N HIS A 75 -3.45 -1.64 1.79
CA HIS A 75 -4.32 -0.72 2.53
C HIS A 75 -3.97 0.77 2.31
N LEU A 76 -2.68 1.10 2.24
CA LEU A 76 -2.23 2.45 1.91
C LEU A 76 -2.65 2.87 0.48
N ARG A 77 -2.51 1.99 -0.51
CA ARG A 77 -2.94 2.24 -1.91
C ARG A 77 -4.46 2.36 -2.05
N GLN A 78 -5.21 1.62 -1.25
CA GLN A 78 -6.68 1.64 -1.22
C GLN A 78 -7.26 2.85 -0.46
N ALA A 79 -6.40 3.74 0.06
CA ALA A 79 -6.79 4.87 0.89
C ALA A 79 -7.58 4.42 2.14
N ASP A 80 -7.15 3.34 2.79
CA ASP A 80 -7.86 2.83 3.98
C ASP A 80 -7.50 3.60 5.25
N TYR A 81 -6.32 4.21 5.28
CA TYR A 81 -5.78 4.99 6.41
C TYR A 81 -5.97 6.51 6.27
N VAL A 82 -6.78 6.98 5.31
CA VAL A 82 -7.11 8.42 5.20
C VAL A 82 -8.27 8.77 6.13
N GLU A 83 -8.52 10.06 6.36
CA GLU A 83 -9.70 10.47 7.15
C GLU A 83 -10.99 9.99 6.49
N GLY A 84 -11.89 9.39 7.27
CA GLY A 84 -13.10 8.70 6.79
C GLY A 84 -12.84 7.33 6.15
N GLY A 85 -11.60 6.83 6.17
CA GLY A 85 -11.22 5.51 5.69
C GLY A 85 -11.50 4.40 6.73
N PRO A 86 -11.70 3.14 6.29
CA PRO A 86 -12.08 2.02 7.15
C PRO A 86 -11.09 1.66 8.26
N MET A 87 -9.82 2.12 8.18
CA MET A 87 -8.78 1.81 9.16
C MET A 87 -8.43 2.98 10.08
N ILE A 88 -9.07 4.14 9.91
CA ILE A 88 -9.01 5.23 10.90
C ILE A 88 -10.19 5.05 11.86
N VAL A 89 -9.87 4.76 13.12
CA VAL A 89 -10.86 4.75 14.20
C VAL A 89 -11.03 6.19 14.67
N GLU A 90 -12.22 6.76 14.51
CA GLU A 90 -12.57 8.05 15.09
C GLU A 90 -12.68 7.88 16.62
N HIS A 91 -11.96 8.72 17.37
CA HIS A 91 -12.02 8.80 18.84
C HIS A 91 -13.04 9.84 19.28
#